data_AF-E6PXS4-F1
#
_entry.id   AF-E6PXS4-F1
#
_cell.length_a   1.000
_cell.length_b   1.000
_cell.length_c   1.000
_cell.angle_alpha   90.00
_cell.angle_beta   90.00
_cell.angle_gamma   90.00
#
_symmetry.space_group_name_H-M   'P 1'
#
loop_
_entity.id
_entity.type
_entity.pdbx_description
1 polymer ?
#
loop_
_entity_poly.entity_id
_entity_poly.type
_entity_poly.pdbx_seq_one_letter_code
_entity_poly.pdbx_strand_id
1 'polypeptide(L)' 'MGEMKRAIAREREAWAEKMQEQTRMKSTLVIAAAIIAAVRLARDPDISRPSPRLTAVVSESVNLARMILDRVGR' A
#
# COMPACT_ATOMS: atom_id res chain seq x y z
N MET A 1 -29.30 -17.31 -22.61
CA MET A 1 -29.46 -16.46 -21.39
C MET A 1 -28.64 -16.95 -20.18
N GLY A 2 -28.59 -18.25 -19.86
CA GLY A 2 -27.83 -18.76 -18.70
C GLY A 2 -26.30 -18.71 -18.81
N GLU A 3 -25.74 -18.78 -20.02
CA GLU A 3 -24.29 -18.66 -20.26
C GLU A 3 -23.80 -17.21 -20.12
N MET A 4 -24.57 -16.26 -20.63
CA MET A 4 -24.35 -14.81 -20.44
C MET A 4 -24.29 -14.45 -18.96
N LYS A 5 -25.23 -14.97 -18.15
CA LYS A 5 -25.23 -14.78 -16.68
C LYS A 5 -23.98 -15.36 -16.01
N ARG A 6 -23.50 -16.52 -16.46
CA ARG A 6 -22.26 -17.16 -15.95
C ARG A 6 -20.99 -16.44 -16.38
N ALA A 7 -20.97 -15.82 -17.56
CA ALA A 7 -19.86 -14.98 -18.01
C ALA A 7 -19.75 -13.71 -17.14
N ILE A 8 -20.87 -13.02 -16.93
CA ILE A 8 -20.94 -11.82 -16.08
C ILE A 8 -20.54 -12.12 -14.63
N ALA A 9 -20.96 -13.27 -14.07
CA ALA A 9 -20.57 -13.67 -12.72
C ALA A 9 -19.04 -13.83 -12.57
N ARG A 10 -18.39 -14.53 -13.52
CA ARG A 10 -16.93 -14.71 -13.52
C ARG A 10 -16.17 -13.40 -13.68
N GLU A 11 -16.65 -12.48 -14.52
CA GLU A 11 -16.04 -11.16 -14.66
C GLU A 11 -16.13 -10.34 -13.37
N ARG A 12 -17.26 -10.41 -12.66
CA ARG A 12 -17.45 -9.74 -11.37
C ARG A 12 -16.55 -10.34 -10.28
N GLU A 13 -16.41 -11.65 -10.23
CA GLU A 13 -15.52 -12.35 -9.30
C GLU A 13 -14.05 -11.97 -9.56
N ALA A 14 -13.59 -12.05 -10.81
CA ALA A 14 -12.23 -11.66 -11.18
C ALA A 14 -11.93 -10.17 -10.89
N TRP A 15 -12.92 -9.29 -11.07
CA TRP A 15 -12.78 -7.88 -10.70
C TRP A 15 -12.70 -7.70 -9.18
N ALA A 16 -13.52 -8.43 -8.42
CA ALA A 16 -13.50 -8.41 -6.95
C ALA A 16 -12.16 -8.92 -6.39
N GLU A 17 -11.62 -10.01 -6.94
CA GLU A 17 -10.31 -10.55 -6.57
C GLU A 17 -9.20 -9.53 -6.84
N LYS A 18 -9.17 -8.92 -8.03
CA LYS A 18 -8.19 -7.86 -8.35
C LYS A 18 -8.30 -6.66 -7.41
N MET A 19 -9.52 -6.26 -7.04
CA MET A 19 -9.72 -5.16 -6.10
C MET A 19 -9.27 -5.53 -4.68
N GLN A 20 -9.52 -6.76 -4.23
CA GLN A 20 -9.03 -7.26 -2.95
C GLN A 20 -7.50 -7.34 -2.93
N GLU A 21 -6.87 -7.86 -3.98
CA GLU A 21 -5.42 -7.94 -4.11
C GLU A 21 -4.79 -6.54 -4.09
N GLN A 22 -5.32 -5.59 -4.87
CA GLN A 22 -4.87 -4.21 -4.83
C GLN A 22 -5.02 -3.58 -3.43
N THR A 23 -6.14 -3.84 -2.76
CA THR A 23 -6.39 -3.31 -1.42
C THR A 23 -5.37 -3.89 -0.44
N ARG A 24 -5.11 -5.19 -0.49
CA ARG A 24 -4.09 -5.86 0.34
C ARG A 24 -2.70 -5.30 0.08
N MET A 25 -2.30 -5.14 -1.18
CA MET A 25 -1.01 -4.53 -1.55
C MET A 25 -0.87 -3.10 -1.01
N LYS A 26 -1.93 -2.29 -1.14
CA LYS A 26 -1.95 -0.93 -0.59
C LYS A 26 -1.79 -0.94 0.93
N SER A 27 -2.54 -1.80 1.64
CA SER A 27 -2.41 -1.93 3.10
C SER A 27 -1.02 -2.36 3.52
N THR A 28 -0.42 -3.34 2.84
CA THR A 28 0.96 -3.79 3.11
C THR A 28 1.97 -2.66 2.91
N LEU A 29 1.86 -1.91 1.81
CA LEU A 29 2.72 -0.79 1.52
C LEU A 29 2.64 0.29 2.60
N VAL A 30 1.41 0.66 3.00
CA VAL A 30 1.16 1.68 4.03
C VAL A 30 1.75 1.25 5.38
N ILE A 31 1.54 0.00 5.79
CA ILE A 31 2.08 -0.52 7.06
C ILE A 31 3.62 -0.53 7.05
N ALA A 32 4.23 -1.02 5.96
CA ALA A 32 5.69 -1.04 5.84
C ALA A 32 6.28 0.38 5.87
N ALA A 33 5.69 1.31 5.11
CA ALA A 33 6.13 2.71 5.10
C ALA A 33 5.97 3.36 6.48
N ALA A 34 4.86 3.08 7.20
CA ALA A 34 4.62 3.62 8.53
C ALA A 34 5.65 3.11 9.56
N ILE A 35 6.02 1.83 9.53
CA ILE A 35 7.04 1.27 10.42
C ILE A 35 8.41 1.91 10.12
N ILE A 36 8.80 2.00 8.86
CA ILE A 36 10.07 2.63 8.44
C ILE A 36 10.10 4.10 8.89
N ALA A 37 9.03 4.84 8.65
CA ALA A 37 8.92 6.24 9.04
C ALA A 37 8.97 6.40 10.56
N ALA A 38 8.27 5.56 11.33
CA ALA A 38 8.29 5.59 12.79
C ALA A 38 9.70 5.37 13.35
N VAL A 39 10.46 4.41 12.79
CA VAL A 39 11.86 4.18 13.19
C VAL A 39 12.75 5.39 12.86
N ARG A 40 12.58 6.00 11.68
CA ARG A 40 13.35 7.18 11.26
C ARG A 40 13.01 8.44 12.06
N LEU A 41 11.77 8.56 12.52
CA LEU A 41 11.25 9.69 13.29
C LEU A 41 11.26 9.43 14.80
N ALA A 42 11.81 8.32 15.29
CA ALA A 42 11.73 7.92 16.69
C ALA A 42 12.30 8.95 17.68
N ARG A 43 13.17 9.86 17.20
CA ARG A 43 13.78 10.94 17.98
C ARG A 43 13.19 12.33 17.65
N ASP A 44 12.19 12.40 16.78
CA ASP A 44 11.55 13.66 16.42
C ASP A 44 10.49 14.02 17.48
N PRO A 45 10.65 15.14 18.21
CA PRO A 45 9.77 15.48 19.33
C PRO A 45 8.36 15.90 18.90
N ASP A 46 8.16 16.30 17.64
CA ASP A 46 6.85 16.71 17.12
C ASP A 46 6.65 16.24 15.67
N ILE A 47 5.82 15.20 15.52
CA ILE A 47 5.33 14.71 14.22
C ILE A 47 3.89 15.16 13.93
N SER A 48 3.28 15.97 14.82
CA SER A 48 1.91 16.45 14.68
C SER A 48 1.79 17.60 13.69
N ARG A 49 2.89 18.32 13.45
CA ARG A 49 2.94 19.44 12.52
C ARG A 49 3.65 19.05 11.22
N PRO A 50 3.12 19.47 10.06
CA PRO A 50 3.83 19.27 8.81
C PRO A 50 5.15 20.05 8.84
N SER A 51 6.24 19.38 8.49
CA SER A 51 7.56 19.98 8.31
C SER A 51 8.20 19.41 7.05
N PRO A 52 9.09 20.16 6.36
CA PRO A 52 9.80 19.64 5.18
C PRO A 52 10.52 18.32 5.46
N ARG A 53 11.12 18.18 6.65
CA ARG A 53 11.76 16.96 7.12
C ARG A 53 10.76 15.81 7.24
N LEU A 54 9.62 16.03 7.88
CA LEU A 54 8.58 15.01 8.04
C LEU A 54 8.07 14.54 6.66
N THR A 55 7.79 15.46 5.76
CA THR A 55 7.34 15.15 4.39
C THR A 55 8.38 14.34 3.62
N ALA A 56 9.66 14.71 3.71
CA ALA A 56 10.74 13.97 3.07
C ALA A 56 10.86 12.54 3.62
N VAL A 57 10.85 12.37 4.95
CA VAL A 57 10.95 11.04 5.57
C VAL A 57 9.77 10.15 5.19
N VAL A 58 8.55 10.68 5.13
CA VAL A 58 7.37 9.94 4.67
C VAL A 58 7.54 9.51 3.21
N SER A 59 7.93 10.43 2.32
CA SER A 59 8.13 10.13 0.89
C SER A 59 9.18 9.04 0.67
N GLU A 60 10.34 9.16 1.32
CA GLU A 60 11.41 8.15 1.25
C GLU A 60 10.98 6.80 1.82
N SER A 61 10.22 6.79 2.91
CA SER A 61 9.73 5.55 3.53
C SER A 61 8.74 4.82 2.63
N VAL A 62 7.89 5.55 1.91
CA VAL A 62 6.99 4.98 0.90
C VAL A 62 7.78 4.39 -0.28
N ASN A 63 8.79 5.11 -0.77
CA ASN A 63 9.65 4.61 -1.86
C ASN A 63 10.40 3.34 -1.44
N LEU A 64 10.94 3.31 -0.22
CA LEU A 64 11.63 2.14 0.31
C LEU A 64 10.68 0.95 0.51
N ALA A 65 9.49 1.18 1.08
CA ALA A 65 8.46 0.15 1.21
C ALA A 65 8.06 -0.43 -0.15
N ARG A 66 7.97 0.43 -1.19
CA ARG A 66 7.64 -0.01 -2.54
C ARG A 66 8.74 -0.90 -3.14
N MET A 67 10.01 -0.51 -2.97
CA MET A 67 11.13 -1.34 -3.38
C MET A 67 11.13 -2.71 -2.69
N ILE A 68 10.80 -2.76 -1.39
CA ILE A 68 10.69 -4.03 -0.65
C ILE A 68 9.55 -4.88 -1.21
N LEU A 69 8.37 -4.29 -1.41
CA LEU A 69 7.21 -5.00 -1.96
C LEU A 69 7.50 -5.54 -3.36
N ASP A 70 8.11 -4.74 -4.24
CA ASP A 70 8.51 -5.16 -5.59
C ASP A 70 9.58 -6.27 -5.57
N ARG A 71 10.41 -6.33 -4.52
CA ARG A 71 11.43 -7.36 -4.35
C ARG A 71 10.86 -8.70 -3.84
N VAL A 72 9.87 -8.65 -2.95
CA VAL A 72 9.25 -9.83 -2.32
C VAL A 72 8.07 -10.36 -3.14
N GLY A 73 7.39 -9.51 -3.91
CA GLY A 73 6.28 -9.88 -4.80
C GLY A 73 6.70 -10.46 -6.15
N ARG A 74 8.00 -10.66 -6.38
CA ARG A 74 8.55 -11.49 -7.48
C ARG A 74 8.85 -12.88 -6.95
#